data_AF-A0A847VDW2-F1
#
_entry.id   AF-A0A847VDW2-F1
#
_cell.length_a   1.000
_cell.length_b   1.000
_cell.length_c   1.000
_cell.angle_alpha   90.00
_cell.angle_beta   90.00
_cell.angle_gamma   90.00
#
_symmetry.space_group_name_H-M   'P 1'
#
loop_
_entity.id
_entity.type
_entity.pdbx_description
1 polymer ?
#
loop_
_entity_poly.entity_id
_entity_poly.type
_entity_poly.pdbx_seq_one_letter_code
_entity_poly.pdbx_strand_id
1 'polypeptide(L)'
;MDILEKSLSRGYSILDKIFVSLQSTLSEESYNNVLLVIKPVFTISLILIPIYIVYSLLYFFYFLLTKRRLKIKVLISVIIASVFLIVIYITYKYLFSGEAITQ
;
A
#
# COMPACT_ATOMS: atom_id res chain seq x y z
N MET A 1 -14.87 9.06 13.34
CA MET A 1 -13.60 9.64 12.85
C MET A 1 -12.42 9.04 13.61
N ASP A 2 -12.52 8.91 14.94
CA ASP A 2 -11.49 8.33 15.84
C ASP A 2 -10.90 6.96 15.49
N ILE A 3 -11.68 6.01 14.97
CA ILE A 3 -11.19 4.62 14.78
C ILE A 3 -10.19 4.54 13.61
N LEU A 4 -10.45 5.29 12.54
CA LEU A 4 -9.56 5.36 11.38
C LEU A 4 -8.26 6.06 11.74
N GLU A 5 -8.33 7.22 12.41
CA GLU A 5 -7.14 7.95 12.85
C GLU A 5 -6.28 7.13 13.82
N LYS A 6 -6.91 6.44 14.77
CA LYS A 6 -6.22 5.55 15.70
C LYS A 6 -5.58 4.34 15.02
N SER A 7 -6.17 3.86 13.92
CA SER A 7 -5.61 2.75 13.14
C SER A 7 -4.43 3.22 12.29
N LEU A 8 -4.51 4.43 11.72
CA LEU A 8 -3.42 5.05 10.97
C LEU A 8 -2.22 5.36 11.87
N SER A 9 -2.45 5.95 13.05
CA SER A 9 -1.36 6.27 13.99
C SER A 9 -0.62 5.02 14.49
N ARG A 10 -1.34 3.92 14.75
CA ARG A 10 -0.71 2.62 15.02
C ARG A 10 0.11 2.12 13.83
N GLY A 11 -0.42 2.26 12.61
CA GLY A 11 0.30 1.91 11.39
C GLY A 11 1.63 2.65 11.28
N TYR A 12 1.61 3.97 11.45
CA TYR A 12 2.84 4.79 11.46
C TYR A 12 3.83 4.36 12.55
N SER A 13 3.36 4.11 13.79
CA SER A 13 4.23 3.65 14.88
C SER A 13 4.89 2.29 14.59
N ILE A 14 4.21 1.39 13.89
CA ILE A 14 4.78 0.10 13.47
C ILE A 14 5.85 0.31 12.39
N LEU A 15 5.54 1.14 11.38
CA LEU A 15 6.51 1.47 10.32
C LEU A 15 7.78 2.10 10.90
N ASP A 16 7.61 3.06 11.81
CA ASP A 16 8.71 3.75 12.49
C ASP A 16 9.65 2.76 13.19
N LYS A 17 9.11 1.84 14.00
CA LYS A 17 9.91 0.78 14.65
C LYS A 17 10.68 -0.10 13.67
N ILE A 18 10.04 -0.46 12.54
CA ILE A 18 10.66 -1.31 11.53
C ILE A 18 11.81 -0.56 10.85
N PHE A 19 11.60 0.68 10.43
CA PHE A 19 12.62 1.46 9.73
C PHE A 19 13.76 1.89 10.65
N VAL A 20 13.48 2.26 11.89
CA VAL A 20 14.51 2.53 12.90
C VAL A 20 15.36 1.28 13.15
N SER A 21 14.74 0.11 13.28
CA SER A 21 15.47 -1.16 13.45
C SER A 21 16.28 -1.54 12.21
N LEU A 22 15.77 -1.27 11.00
CA LEU A 22 16.52 -1.48 9.76
C LEU A 22 17.73 -0.54 9.67
N GLN A 23 17.53 0.74 9.97
CA GLN A 23 18.58 1.75 9.96
C GLN A 23 19.65 1.47 11.02
N SER A 24 19.28 0.95 12.20
CA SER A 24 20.24 0.59 13.24
C SER A 24 21.02 -0.70 12.94
N THR A 25 20.51 -1.57 12.05
CA THR A 25 21.12 -2.86 11.72
C THR A 25 21.99 -2.78 10.47
N LEU A 26 21.63 -1.92 9.52
CA LEU A 26 22.35 -1.74 8.26
C LEU A 26 23.36 -0.60 8.37
N SER A 27 24.47 -0.70 7.63
CA SER A 27 25.31 0.48 7.38
C SER A 27 24.52 1.53 6.61
N GLU A 28 24.83 2.82 6.78
CA GLU A 28 24.14 3.90 6.06
C GLU A 28 24.11 3.68 4.55
N GLU A 29 25.22 3.20 3.98
CA GLU A 29 25.32 2.85 2.56
C GLU A 29 24.36 1.72 2.18
N SER A 30 24.29 0.65 2.99
CA SER A 30 23.39 -0.47 2.73
C SER A 30 21.91 -0.04 2.84
N TYR A 31 21.59 0.79 3.83
CA TYR A 31 20.25 1.34 4.01
C TYR A 31 19.83 2.20 2.81
N ASN A 32 20.72 3.08 2.34
CA ASN A 32 20.48 3.91 1.16
C ASN A 32 20.30 3.07 -0.11
N ASN A 33 21.09 2.02 -0.29
CA ASN A 33 20.93 1.09 -1.41
C ASN A 33 19.57 0.38 -1.38
N VAL A 34 19.10 -0.03 -0.20
CA VAL A 34 17.77 -0.61 -0.03
C VAL A 34 16.67 0.41 -0.40
N LEU A 35 16.78 1.66 0.05
CA LEU A 35 15.82 2.71 -0.31
C LEU A 35 15.80 3.00 -1.82
N LEU A 36 16.96 2.98 -2.47
CA LEU A 36 17.07 3.17 -3.92
C LEU A 36 16.34 2.07 -4.72
N VAL A 37 16.34 0.83 -4.23
CA VAL A 37 15.61 -0.28 -4.87
C VAL A 37 14.13 -0.26 -4.53
N ILE A 38 13.78 0.06 -3.28
CA ILE A 38 12.40 0.03 -2.81
C ILE A 38 11.55 1.16 -3.43
N LYS A 39 12.13 2.34 -3.63
CA LYS A 39 11.43 3.49 -4.21
C LYS A 39 10.74 3.19 -5.55
N PRO A 40 11.44 2.71 -6.61
CA PRO A 40 10.80 2.40 -7.89
C PRO A 40 9.78 1.26 -7.76
N VAL A 41 10.01 0.27 -6.89
CA VAL A 41 9.06 -0.82 -6.66
C VAL A 41 7.74 -0.29 -6.12
N PHE A 42 7.77 0.63 -5.14
CA PHE A 42 6.56 1.26 -4.64
C PHE A 42 5.90 2.16 -5.68
N THR A 43 6.67 2.94 -6.45
CA THR A 43 6.12 3.77 -7.53
C THR A 43 5.37 2.92 -8.57
N ILE A 44 5.95 1.81 -9.02
CA ILE A 44 5.30 0.89 -9.96
C ILE A 44 4.05 0.29 -9.33
N SER A 45 4.13 -0.14 -8.07
CA SER A 45 2.99 -0.74 -7.34
C SER A 45 1.81 0.22 -7.20
N LEU A 46 2.09 1.51 -6.93
CA LEU A 46 1.08 2.57 -6.85
C LEU A 46 0.36 2.81 -8.19
N ILE A 47 0.95 2.43 -9.31
CA ILE A 47 0.34 2.53 -10.64
C ILE A 47 -0.39 1.24 -11.01
N LEU A 48 0.24 0.08 -10.78
CA LEU A 48 -0.29 -1.22 -11.21
C LEU A 48 -1.52 -1.66 -10.41
N ILE A 49 -1.53 -1.42 -9.09
CA ILE A 49 -2.62 -1.88 -8.22
C ILE A 49 -3.95 -1.17 -8.54
N PRO A 50 -4.00 0.16 -8.72
CA PRO A 50 -5.23 0.82 -9.16
C PRO A 50 -5.74 0.29 -10.51
N ILE A 51 -4.84 0.06 -11.48
CA ILE A 51 -5.21 -0.53 -12.77
C ILE A 51 -5.85 -1.91 -12.56
N TYR A 52 -5.26 -2.75 -11.72
CA TYR A 52 -5.81 -4.05 -11.35
C TYR A 52 -7.19 -3.95 -10.69
N ILE A 53 -7.38 -3.00 -9.77
CA ILE A 53 -8.67 -2.76 -9.10
C ILE A 53 -9.73 -2.38 -10.14
N VAL A 54 -9.42 -1.41 -11.02
CA VAL A 54 -10.35 -0.96 -12.07
C VAL A 54 -10.72 -2.13 -12.99
N TYR A 55 -9.74 -2.90 -13.45
CA TYR A 55 -10.00 -4.05 -14.32
C TYR A 55 -10.84 -5.13 -13.63
N SER A 56 -10.57 -5.40 -12.35
CA SER A 56 -11.33 -6.36 -11.55
C SER A 56 -12.78 -5.92 -11.35
N LEU A 57 -13.01 -4.63 -11.14
CA LEU A 57 -14.36 -4.06 -11.06
C LEU A 57 -15.09 -4.14 -12.40
N LEU A 58 -14.45 -3.78 -13.51
CA LEU A 58 -15.03 -3.93 -14.85
C LEU A 58 -15.40 -5.39 -15.14
N TYR A 59 -14.53 -6.33 -14.80
CA TYR A 59 -14.80 -7.75 -14.92
C TYR A 59 -15.99 -8.19 -14.06
N PHE A 60 -16.08 -7.69 -12.82
CA PHE A 60 -17.23 -7.92 -11.95
C PHE A 60 -18.54 -7.40 -12.57
N PHE A 61 -18.54 -6.16 -13.07
CA PHE A 61 -19.72 -5.57 -13.72
C PHE A 61 -20.12 -6.32 -14.99
N TYR A 62 -19.16 -6.76 -15.81
CA TYR A 62 -19.45 -7.59 -16.98
C TYR A 62 -20.19 -8.88 -16.59
N PHE A 63 -19.73 -9.57 -15.55
CA PHE A 63 -20.40 -10.78 -15.06
C PHE A 63 -21.78 -10.50 -14.46
N LEU A 64 -21.93 -9.39 -13.74
CA LEU A 64 -23.20 -8.93 -13.17
C LEU A 64 -24.24 -8.67 -14.28
N LEU A 65 -23.86 -7.95 -15.34
CA LEU A 65 -24.74 -7.57 -16.44
C LEU A 65 -25.09 -8.76 -17.35
N THR A 66 -24.17 -9.70 -17.54
CA THR A 66 -24.34 -10.86 -18.45
C THR A 66 -25.14 -12.02 -17.80
N LYS A 67 -25.84 -11.78 -16.68
CA LYS A 67 -26.64 -12.78 -15.92
C LYS A 67 -25.89 -14.08 -15.58
N ARG A 68 -24.55 -14.05 -15.51
CA ARG A 68 -23.75 -15.18 -15.01
C ARG A 68 -23.65 -15.08 -13.49
N ARG A 69 -23.53 -16.23 -12.80
CA ARG A 69 -23.46 -16.31 -11.33
C ARG A 69 -22.48 -15.27 -10.77
N LEU A 70 -22.91 -14.53 -9.74
CA LEU A 70 -22.09 -13.53 -9.06
C LEU A 70 -20.79 -14.15 -8.55
N LYS A 71 -19.65 -13.60 -8.98
CA LYS A 71 -18.34 -14.04 -8.52
C LYS A 71 -17.90 -13.22 -7.31
N ILE A 72 -18.41 -13.55 -6.12
CA ILE A 72 -18.03 -12.94 -4.84
C ILE A 72 -16.50 -12.94 -4.63
N LYS A 73 -15.82 -13.97 -5.16
CA LYS A 73 -14.34 -14.06 -5.15
C LYS A 73 -13.65 -12.83 -5.75
N VAL A 74 -14.23 -12.20 -6.78
CA VAL A 74 -13.67 -10.98 -7.41
C VAL A 74 -13.76 -9.80 -6.45
N LEU A 75 -14.88 -9.67 -5.74
CA LEU A 75 -15.09 -8.59 -4.77
C LEU A 75 -14.09 -8.67 -3.61
N ILE A 76 -13.85 -9.88 -3.10
CA ILE A 76 -12.86 -10.12 -2.05
C ILE A 76 -11.45 -9.72 -2.54
N SER A 77 -11.10 -10.06 -3.78
CA SER A 77 -9.82 -9.68 -4.39
C SER A 77 -9.66 -8.15 -4.48
N VAL A 78 -10.73 -7.44 -4.85
CA VAL A 78 -10.73 -5.96 -4.90
C VAL A 78 -10.55 -5.35 -3.52
N ILE A 79 -11.20 -5.89 -2.49
CA ILE A 79 -11.05 -5.42 -1.10
C ILE A 79 -9.60 -5.59 -0.64
N ILE A 80 -9.02 -6.77 -0.85
CA ILE A 80 -7.63 -7.05 -0.49
C ILE A 80 -6.68 -6.11 -1.24
N ALA A 81 -6.83 -5.97 -2.56
CA ALA A 81 -6.00 -5.06 -3.36
C ALA A 81 -6.12 -3.60 -2.90
N SER A 82 -7.31 -3.16 -2.50
CA SER A 82 -7.55 -1.82 -1.97
C SER A 82 -6.82 -1.60 -0.63
N VAL A 83 -6.85 -2.59 0.27
CA VAL A 83 -6.09 -2.53 1.53
C VAL A 83 -4.59 -2.46 1.26
N PHE A 84 -4.08 -3.29 0.34
CA PHE A 84 -2.67 -3.25 -0.07
C PHE A 84 -2.28 -1.89 -0.66
N LEU A 85 -3.13 -1.30 -1.50
CA LEU A 85 -2.89 0.03 -2.07
C LEU A 85 -2.73 1.09 -0.97
N ILE A 86 -3.61 1.07 0.04
CA ILE A 86 -3.55 2.01 1.18
C ILE A 86 -2.24 1.84 1.95
N VAL A 87 -1.85 0.60 2.26
CA VAL A 87 -0.60 0.33 3.00
C VAL A 87 0.63 0.80 2.22
N ILE A 88 0.67 0.52 0.92
CA ILE A 88 1.77 0.95 0.04
C ILE A 88 1.81 2.48 -0.04
N TYR A 89 0.66 3.13 -0.20
CA TYR A 89 0.57 4.59 -0.26
C TYR A 89 1.07 5.25 1.02
N ILE A 90 0.62 4.78 2.19
CA ILE A 90 1.05 5.31 3.49
C ILE A 90 2.57 5.12 3.67
N THR A 91 3.07 3.92 3.37
CA THR A 91 4.50 3.60 3.50
C THR A 91 5.35 4.46 2.57
N TYR A 92 4.93 4.62 1.31
CA TYR A 92 5.60 5.48 0.34
C TYR A 92 5.61 6.94 0.80
N LYS A 93 4.48 7.43 1.33
CA LYS A 93 4.36 8.80 1.82
C LYS A 93 5.29 9.06 3.01
N TYR A 94 5.28 8.13 3.98
CA TYR A 94 6.14 8.19 5.17
C TYR A 94 7.63 8.20 4.80
N LEU A 95 8.07 7.31 3.89
CA LEU A 95 9.47 7.18 3.52
C LEU A 95 10.00 8.26 2.56
N PHE A 96 9.18 8.73 1.61
CA PHE A 96 9.68 9.50 0.47
C PHE A 96 9.06 10.90 0.30
N SER A 97 7.95 11.21 0.99
CA SER A 97 7.28 12.51 0.86
C SER A 97 7.62 13.51 1.98
N GLY A 98 8.55 13.17 2.89
CA GLY A 98 9.12 14.13 3.86
C GLY A 98 8.19 14.54 5.01
N GLU A 99 6.99 13.96 5.17
CA GLU A 99 6.12 14.23 6.32
C GLU A 99 6.68 13.68 7.66
N ALA A 100 7.79 12.95 7.61
CA ALA A 100 8.53 12.49 8.79
C ALA A 100 9.46 13.55 9.43
N ILE A 101 9.51 14.80 8.93
CA ILE A 101 10.43 15.83 9.46
C ILE A 101 9.72 16.95 10.26
N THR A 102 8.38 16.94 10.37
CA THR A 102 7.64 18.04 11.07
C THR A 102 6.60 17.57 12.08
N GLN A 103 6.82 16.45 12.77
CA GLN A 103 6.18 16.19 14.07
C GLN A 103 7.21 15.85 15.13
#